data_AF-A0A350C421-F1
#
_entry.id   AF-A0A350C421-F1
#
_cell.length_a   1.000
_cell.length_b   1.000
_cell.length_c   1.000
_cell.angle_alpha   90.00
_cell.angle_beta   90.00
_cell.angle_gamma   90.00
#
_symmetry.space_group_name_H-M   'P 1'
#
loop_
_entity.id
_entity.type
_entity.pdbx_description
1 polymer ?
#
loop_
_entity_poly.entity_id
_entity_poly.type
_entity_poly.pdbx_seq_one_letter_code
_entity_poly.pdbx_strand_id
1 'polypeptide(L)'
;MKKDHEIVFEDDHIVVVNKSAGLLTIPDRYQHDKRNLSSLMIERYGEIFVVHRIDRETSGLIMFAKNAEAHRELSEAFSERKIQKTYLAIVQGTPTPLEDRIETFLVKSETERSKIIVFKKGKWSITDYKVLESYDRKYSLVEVIILTGRTHQIRVHMKHIGNPLLVDSKYNNKEEFKLSEIKKRKFRLGKDQ
;
A
#
# COMPACT_ATOMS: atom_id res chain seq x y z
N MET A 1 -1.40 -23.63 -3.26
CA MET A 1 -1.08 -22.38 -4.00
C MET A 1 -1.72 -21.23 -3.24
N LYS A 2 -0.97 -20.18 -2.86
CA LYS A 2 -1.56 -19.03 -2.13
C LYS A 2 -2.52 -18.31 -3.09
N LYS A 3 -3.76 -18.03 -2.68
CA LYS A 3 -4.73 -17.31 -3.52
C LYS A 3 -4.21 -15.90 -3.81
N ASP A 4 -4.30 -15.48 -5.07
CA ASP A 4 -3.90 -14.14 -5.52
C ASP A 4 -4.79 -13.04 -4.91
N HIS A 5 -6.01 -13.39 -4.54
CA HIS A 5 -6.98 -12.50 -3.91
C HIS A 5 -8.09 -13.30 -3.20
N GLU A 6 -8.82 -12.62 -2.32
CA GLU A 6 -9.97 -13.13 -1.59
C GLU A 6 -11.09 -12.09 -1.59
N ILE A 7 -12.33 -12.48 -1.86
CA ILE A 7 -13.49 -11.59 -1.69
C ILE A 7 -13.83 -11.55 -0.21
N VAL A 8 -13.85 -10.35 0.37
CA VAL A 8 -14.17 -10.14 1.79
C VAL A 8 -15.58 -9.58 1.99
N PHE A 9 -16.14 -8.96 0.95
CA PHE A 9 -17.50 -8.44 0.96
C PHE A 9 -18.02 -8.36 -0.48
N GLU A 10 -19.31 -8.63 -0.67
CA GLU A 10 -19.99 -8.50 -1.95
C GLU A 10 -21.47 -8.23 -1.71
N ASP A 11 -22.04 -7.28 -2.47
CA ASP A 11 -23.47 -7.03 -2.58
C ASP A 11 -23.85 -6.76 -4.06
N ASP A 12 -25.03 -6.22 -4.31
CA ASP A 12 -25.52 -5.92 -5.66
C ASP A 12 -24.76 -4.79 -6.36
N HIS A 13 -24.09 -3.92 -5.60
CA HIS A 13 -23.47 -2.70 -6.08
C HIS A 13 -21.95 -2.75 -6.09
N ILE A 14 -21.33 -3.45 -5.15
CA ILE A 14 -19.88 -3.45 -4.95
C ILE A 14 -19.33 -4.84 -4.62
N VAL A 15 -18.04 -5.00 -4.87
CA VAL A 15 -17.24 -6.11 -4.35
C VAL A 15 -15.95 -5.57 -3.74
N VAL A 16 -15.62 -6.05 -2.54
CA VAL A 16 -14.37 -5.74 -1.85
C VAL A 16 -13.50 -6.98 -1.83
N VAL A 17 -12.26 -6.78 -2.24
CA VAL A 17 -11.30 -7.83 -2.47
C VAL A 17 -10.03 -7.55 -1.67
N ASN A 18 -9.60 -8.51 -0.87
CA ASN A 18 -8.27 -8.53 -0.28
C ASN A 18 -7.26 -9.00 -1.34
N LYS A 19 -6.52 -8.05 -1.92
CA LYS A 19 -5.48 -8.31 -2.93
C LYS A 19 -4.19 -8.79 -2.28
N SER A 20 -3.59 -9.86 -2.77
CA SER A 20 -2.24 -10.28 -2.35
C SER A 20 -1.16 -9.30 -2.86
N ALA A 21 -0.04 -9.23 -2.13
CA ALA A 21 1.17 -8.54 -2.60
C ALA A 21 1.73 -9.25 -3.85
N GLY A 22 2.28 -8.47 -4.78
CA GLY A 22 2.83 -8.95 -6.06
C GLY A 22 1.84 -8.90 -7.23
N LEU A 23 0.53 -8.84 -6.96
CA LEU A 23 -0.51 -8.70 -7.98
C LEU A 23 -0.75 -7.22 -8.34
N LEU A 24 -0.78 -6.90 -9.64
CA LEU A 24 -1.17 -5.57 -10.11
C LEU A 24 -2.66 -5.33 -9.88
N THR A 25 -3.07 -4.11 -9.53
CA THR A 25 -4.50 -3.77 -9.45
C THR A 25 -5.12 -3.63 -10.84
N ILE A 26 -4.45 -2.91 -11.74
CA ILE A 26 -4.87 -2.66 -13.13
C ILE A 26 -3.76 -3.10 -14.10
N PRO A 27 -4.04 -3.29 -15.40
CA PRO A 27 -3.03 -3.67 -16.39
C PRO A 27 -1.84 -2.69 -16.39
N ASP A 28 -0.65 -3.24 -16.60
CA ASP A 28 0.53 -2.41 -16.84
C ASP A 28 0.39 -1.69 -18.20
N ARG A 29 0.93 -0.46 -18.31
CA ARG A 29 0.84 0.31 -19.56
C ARG A 29 1.66 -0.27 -20.70
N TYR A 30 2.70 -1.04 -20.40
CA TYR A 30 3.65 -1.57 -21.38
C TYR A 30 3.61 -3.09 -21.47
N GLN A 31 3.00 -3.76 -20.48
CA GLN A 31 2.95 -5.22 -20.38
C GLN A 31 1.52 -5.65 -20.05
N HIS A 32 0.64 -5.56 -21.05
CA HIS A 32 -0.79 -5.83 -20.90
C HIS A 32 -1.10 -7.29 -20.50
N ASP A 33 -0.22 -8.23 -20.85
CA ASP A 33 -0.37 -9.66 -20.53
C ASP A 33 -0.11 -9.98 -19.06
N LYS A 34 0.41 -9.01 -18.28
CA LYS A 34 0.62 -9.23 -16.85
C LYS A 34 -0.72 -9.39 -16.13
N ARG A 35 -0.84 -10.51 -15.42
CA ARG A 35 -1.96 -10.80 -14.53
C ARG A 35 -2.21 -9.62 -13.57
N ASN A 36 -3.46 -9.19 -13.50
CA ASN A 36 -3.89 -8.08 -12.67
C ASN A 36 -5.30 -8.35 -12.12
N LEU A 37 -5.64 -7.69 -11.01
CA LEU A 37 -6.88 -7.92 -10.30
C LEU A 37 -8.10 -7.50 -11.13
N SER A 38 -8.06 -6.36 -11.82
CA SER A 38 -9.20 -5.90 -12.61
C SER A 38 -9.59 -6.89 -13.72
N SER A 39 -8.63 -7.50 -14.43
CA SER A 39 -8.93 -8.52 -15.43
C SER A 39 -9.56 -9.77 -14.82
N LEU A 40 -9.11 -10.19 -13.62
CA LEU A 40 -9.72 -11.32 -12.91
C LEU A 40 -11.15 -11.02 -12.45
N MET A 41 -11.43 -9.77 -12.08
CA MET A 41 -12.79 -9.36 -11.71
C MET A 41 -13.69 -9.24 -12.94
N ILE A 42 -13.17 -8.75 -14.08
CA ILE A 42 -13.89 -8.73 -15.37
C ILE A 42 -14.24 -10.15 -15.80
N GLU A 43 -13.32 -11.10 -15.71
CA GLU A 43 -13.58 -12.51 -16.05
C GLU A 43 -14.71 -13.10 -15.19
N ARG A 44 -14.80 -12.70 -13.92
CA ARG A 44 -15.79 -13.22 -12.97
C ARG A 44 -17.16 -12.55 -13.10
N TYR A 45 -17.21 -11.24 -13.31
CA TYR A 45 -18.44 -10.45 -13.22
C TYR A 45 -18.91 -9.88 -14.57
N GLY A 46 -18.10 -10.01 -15.62
CA GLY A 46 -18.32 -9.33 -16.89
C GLY A 46 -17.97 -7.85 -16.76
N GLU A 47 -18.97 -6.99 -16.63
CA GLU A 47 -18.76 -5.56 -16.45
C GLU A 47 -18.45 -5.24 -14.99
N ILE A 48 -17.30 -4.58 -14.76
CA ILE A 48 -16.92 -4.12 -13.42
C ILE A 48 -16.01 -2.89 -13.53
N PHE A 49 -16.14 -1.96 -12.58
CA PHE A 49 -15.48 -0.67 -12.62
C PHE A 49 -14.43 -0.53 -11.51
N VAL A 50 -13.24 -0.07 -11.88
CA VAL A 50 -12.15 0.24 -10.95
C VAL A 50 -12.35 1.66 -10.39
N VAL A 51 -12.56 1.77 -9.08
CA VAL A 51 -12.72 3.08 -8.41
C VAL A 51 -11.45 3.56 -7.71
N HIS A 52 -10.54 2.65 -7.34
CA HIS A 52 -9.24 2.99 -6.74
C HIS A 52 -8.20 1.89 -6.96
N ARG A 53 -6.95 2.14 -6.53
CA ARG A 53 -5.84 1.19 -6.67
C ARG A 53 -4.84 1.27 -5.53
N ILE A 54 -4.19 0.15 -5.25
CA ILE A 54 -2.96 0.06 -4.45
C ILE A 54 -1.80 -0.41 -5.32
N ASP A 55 -0.57 -0.20 -4.83
CA ASP A 55 0.65 -0.61 -5.52
C ASP A 55 0.74 -2.13 -5.66
N ARG A 56 1.55 -2.61 -6.61
CA ARG A 56 1.75 -4.05 -6.88
C ARG A 56 2.15 -4.81 -5.61
N GLU A 57 3.16 -4.31 -4.89
CA GLU A 57 3.69 -4.93 -3.68
C GLU A 57 2.81 -4.73 -2.44
N THR A 58 1.80 -3.87 -2.51
CA THR A 58 0.90 -3.62 -1.39
C THR A 58 -0.24 -4.63 -1.42
N SER A 59 -0.43 -5.35 -0.32
CA SER A 59 -1.63 -6.16 -0.09
C SER A 59 -2.73 -5.36 0.56
N GLY A 60 -3.95 -5.87 0.53
CA GLY A 60 -5.09 -5.32 1.27
C GLY A 60 -6.30 -5.01 0.39
N LEU A 61 -7.21 -4.23 0.96
CA LEU A 61 -8.55 -4.05 0.42
C LEU A 61 -8.57 -3.18 -0.84
N ILE A 62 -9.19 -3.70 -1.89
CA ILE A 62 -9.57 -3.00 -3.11
C ILE A 62 -11.08 -3.13 -3.28
N MET A 63 -11.72 -2.07 -3.74
CA MET A 63 -13.15 -2.03 -3.99
C MET A 63 -13.37 -1.84 -5.48
N PHE A 64 -14.36 -2.53 -6.02
CA PHE A 64 -14.85 -2.38 -7.37
C PHE A 64 -16.36 -2.13 -7.35
N ALA A 65 -16.85 -1.33 -8.30
CA ALA A 65 -18.27 -1.15 -8.53
C ALA A 65 -18.77 -2.16 -9.57
N LYS A 66 -19.92 -2.78 -9.31
CA LYS A 66 -20.59 -3.75 -10.18
C LYS A 66 -21.54 -3.11 -11.19
N ASN A 67 -21.85 -1.82 -11.03
CA ASN A 67 -22.71 -1.05 -11.94
C ASN A 67 -22.28 0.42 -12.03
N ALA A 68 -22.81 1.12 -13.04
CA ALA A 68 -22.43 2.50 -13.36
C ALA A 68 -22.83 3.51 -12.26
N GLU A 69 -23.93 3.26 -11.55
CA GLU A 69 -24.38 4.11 -10.44
C GLU A 69 -23.39 4.04 -9.27
N ALA A 70 -23.07 2.84 -8.80
CA ALA A 70 -22.07 2.64 -7.76
C ALA A 70 -20.69 3.18 -8.17
N HIS A 71 -20.32 3.05 -9.45
CA HIS A 71 -19.07 3.61 -9.96
C HIS A 71 -19.02 5.14 -9.83
N ARG A 72 -20.12 5.84 -10.17
CA ARG A 72 -20.23 7.29 -10.04
C ARG A 72 -20.11 7.72 -8.58
N GLU A 73 -20.91 7.13 -7.69
CA GLU A 73 -20.94 7.50 -6.27
C GLU A 73 -19.60 7.24 -5.58
N LEU A 74 -18.99 6.08 -5.82
CA LEU A 74 -17.68 5.77 -5.26
C LEU A 74 -16.60 6.69 -5.82
N SER A 75 -16.60 6.96 -7.12
CA SER A 75 -15.64 7.90 -7.73
C SER A 75 -15.74 9.29 -7.12
N GLU A 76 -16.96 9.78 -6.88
CA GLU A 76 -17.21 11.03 -6.18
C GLU A 76 -16.69 10.97 -4.75
N ALA A 77 -17.05 9.94 -3.97
CA ALA A 77 -16.59 9.77 -2.59
C ALA A 77 -15.05 9.70 -2.46
N PHE A 78 -14.37 9.05 -3.40
CA PHE A 78 -12.89 9.03 -3.46
C PHE A 78 -12.33 10.42 -3.81
N SER A 79 -12.95 11.13 -4.75
CA SER A 79 -12.51 12.46 -5.20
C SER A 79 -12.68 13.52 -4.11
N GLU A 80 -13.77 13.44 -3.35
CA GLU A 80 -14.10 14.32 -2.23
C GLU A 80 -13.43 13.92 -0.92
N ARG A 81 -12.65 12.83 -0.93
CA ARG A 81 -11.94 12.29 0.25
C ARG A 81 -12.87 11.88 1.41
N LYS A 82 -14.10 11.44 1.10
CA LYS A 82 -15.05 10.89 2.07
C LYS A 82 -14.67 9.47 2.52
N ILE A 83 -13.80 8.79 1.78
CA ILE A 83 -13.31 7.44 2.11
C ILE A 83 -12.07 7.51 3.00
N GLN A 84 -12.20 7.03 4.24
CA GLN A 84 -11.07 6.81 5.13
C GLN A 84 -10.31 5.53 4.74
N LYS A 85 -8.99 5.60 4.69
CA LYS A 85 -8.11 4.47 4.39
C LYS A 85 -7.05 4.33 5.48
N THR A 86 -7.04 3.18 6.13
CA THR A 86 -6.07 2.82 7.15
C THR A 86 -5.20 1.67 6.65
N TYR A 87 -3.89 1.79 6.87
CA TYR A 87 -2.90 0.80 6.50
C TYR A 87 -2.09 0.40 7.72
N LEU A 88 -1.58 -0.83 7.70
CA LEU A 88 -0.55 -1.28 8.62
C LEU A 88 0.77 -1.39 7.87
N ALA A 89 1.82 -0.88 8.48
CA ALA A 89 3.17 -0.88 7.91
C ALA A 89 4.20 -1.23 8.98
N ILE A 90 5.18 -2.06 8.61
CA ILE A 90 6.38 -2.26 9.43
C ILE A 90 7.46 -1.31 8.91
N VAL A 91 8.02 -0.49 9.79
CA VAL A 91 9.08 0.48 9.45
C VAL A 91 10.37 0.19 10.19
N GLN A 92 11.48 0.74 9.70
CA GLN A 92 12.75 0.75 10.41
C GLN A 92 12.74 1.80 11.53
N GLY A 93 13.39 1.47 12.64
CA GLY A 93 13.45 2.28 13.84
C GLY A 93 12.08 2.40 14.54
N THR A 94 11.97 3.42 15.37
CA THR A 94 10.71 3.86 15.99
C THR A 94 10.53 5.34 15.70
N PRO A 95 9.48 5.73 14.94
CA PRO A 95 9.14 7.14 14.71
C PRO A 95 9.11 7.92 16.02
N THR A 96 9.63 9.14 15.97
CA THR A 96 9.57 10.09 17.09
C THR A 96 9.11 11.44 16.55
N PRO A 97 7.93 11.95 16.96
CA PRO A 97 7.04 11.42 17.99
C PRO A 97 6.33 10.10 17.59
N LEU A 98 5.67 9.43 18.55
CA LEU A 98 5.00 8.13 18.33
C LEU A 98 3.70 8.26 17.52
N GLU A 99 3.12 9.45 17.47
CA GLU A 99 1.94 9.78 16.68
C GLU A 99 2.14 11.20 16.13
N ASP A 100 1.92 11.38 14.83
CA ASP A 100 2.05 12.69 14.19
C ASP A 100 1.34 12.75 12.83
N ARG A 101 1.29 13.97 12.28
CA ARG A 101 0.88 14.25 10.90
C ARG A 101 2.08 14.59 10.03
N ILE A 102 2.25 13.84 8.95
CA ILE A 102 3.20 14.15 7.88
C ILE A 102 2.47 14.93 6.79
N GLU A 103 2.75 16.23 6.71
CA GLU A 103 2.20 17.12 5.68
C GLU A 103 3.32 17.67 4.80
N THR A 104 3.31 17.29 3.52
CA THR A 104 4.32 17.72 2.55
C THR A 104 3.83 17.61 1.11
N PHE A 105 4.70 17.91 0.14
CA PHE A 105 4.40 17.91 -1.29
C PHE A 105 5.16 16.81 -2.02
N LEU A 106 4.45 16.02 -2.81
CA LEU A 106 5.02 14.88 -3.55
C LEU A 106 5.00 15.10 -5.05
N VAL A 107 6.12 14.82 -5.71
CA VAL A 107 6.27 14.91 -7.16
C VAL A 107 7.00 13.69 -7.71
N LYS A 108 6.80 13.38 -8.98
CA LYS A 108 7.60 12.38 -9.69
C LYS A 108 9.01 12.96 -9.92
N SER A 109 10.03 12.17 -9.62
CA SER A 109 11.42 12.54 -9.90
C SER A 109 11.65 12.66 -11.41
N GLU A 110 12.39 13.70 -11.81
CA GLU A 110 12.82 13.92 -13.19
C GLU A 110 14.02 13.03 -13.56
N THR A 111 14.89 12.74 -12.58
CA THR A 111 16.13 11.98 -12.79
C THR A 111 15.96 10.49 -12.52
N GLU A 112 15.09 10.12 -11.56
CA GLU A 112 14.87 8.73 -11.17
C GLU A 112 13.49 8.24 -11.65
N ARG A 113 13.48 7.51 -12.78
CA ARG A 113 12.24 7.03 -13.39
C ARG A 113 11.40 6.24 -12.38
N SER A 114 10.12 6.59 -12.27
CA SER A 114 9.11 5.96 -11.38
C SER A 114 9.29 6.20 -9.88
N LYS A 115 10.24 7.04 -9.45
CA LYS A 115 10.38 7.46 -8.06
C LYS A 115 9.55 8.70 -7.77
N ILE A 116 8.98 8.74 -6.58
CA ILE A 116 8.25 9.90 -6.03
C ILE A 116 9.13 10.49 -4.94
N ILE A 117 9.28 11.81 -4.92
CA ILE A 117 10.14 12.56 -4.01
C ILE A 117 9.37 13.67 -3.31
N VAL A 118 9.89 14.12 -2.18
CA VAL A 118 9.41 15.32 -1.49
C VAL A 118 9.99 16.55 -2.18
N PHE A 119 9.14 17.44 -2.68
CA PHE A 119 9.56 18.66 -3.35
C PHE A 119 8.47 19.73 -3.30
N LYS A 120 8.82 20.98 -3.00
CA LYS A 120 7.85 22.07 -2.78
C LYS A 120 6.87 22.30 -3.95
N LYS A 121 7.29 22.05 -5.20
CA LYS A 121 6.42 22.18 -6.39
C LYS A 121 5.57 20.93 -6.66
N GLY A 122 5.50 19.99 -5.70
CA GLY A 122 4.72 18.77 -5.81
C GLY A 122 3.23 18.98 -5.52
N LYS A 123 2.50 17.87 -5.52
CA LYS A 123 1.10 17.83 -5.10
C LYS A 123 1.05 17.67 -3.59
N TRP A 124 0.25 18.50 -2.93
CA TRP A 124 0.02 18.42 -1.50
C TRP A 124 -0.49 17.03 -1.07
N SER A 125 0.04 16.56 0.04
CA SER A 125 -0.19 15.23 0.58
C SER A 125 -0.13 15.21 2.10
N ILE A 126 -1.09 14.51 2.72
CA ILE A 126 -1.16 14.34 4.18
C ILE A 126 -1.32 12.86 4.51
N THR A 127 -0.52 12.43 5.49
CA THR A 127 -0.60 11.13 6.13
C THR A 127 -0.51 11.30 7.65
N ASP A 128 -1.46 10.74 8.38
CA ASP A 128 -1.35 10.58 9.82
C ASP A 128 -0.78 9.21 10.13
N TYR A 129 0.04 9.11 11.17
CA TYR A 129 0.57 7.83 11.62
C TYR A 129 0.54 7.71 13.14
N LYS A 130 0.47 6.46 13.61
CA LYS A 130 0.58 6.08 15.00
C LYS A 130 1.38 4.80 15.16
N VAL A 131 2.41 4.81 16.00
CA VAL A 131 3.16 3.62 16.37
C VAL A 131 2.28 2.75 17.26
N LEU A 132 1.96 1.53 16.80
CA LEU A 132 1.17 0.55 17.53
C LEU A 132 2.06 -0.33 18.42
N GLU A 133 3.22 -0.73 17.90
CA GLU A 133 4.16 -1.61 18.61
C GLU A 133 5.60 -1.32 18.16
N SER A 134 6.57 -1.42 19.09
CA SER A 134 8.00 -1.30 18.81
C SER A 134 8.70 -2.61 19.13
N TYR A 135 9.53 -3.09 18.19
CA TYR A 135 10.33 -4.31 18.31
C TYR A 135 11.81 -3.96 18.46
N ASP A 136 12.34 -4.06 19.68
CA ASP A 136 13.73 -3.73 20.04
C ASP A 136 14.21 -2.33 19.60
N ARG A 137 13.28 -1.38 19.39
CA ARG A 137 13.51 -0.07 18.75
C ARG A 137 14.15 -0.12 17.36
N LYS A 138 14.29 -1.32 16.78
CA LYS A 138 14.85 -1.55 15.44
C LYS A 138 13.77 -1.51 14.38
N TYR A 139 12.56 -1.91 14.74
CA TYR A 139 11.40 -1.93 13.86
C TYR A 139 10.17 -1.51 14.64
N SER A 140 9.17 -1.00 13.95
CA SER A 140 7.87 -0.68 14.57
C SER A 140 6.72 -1.03 13.64
N LEU A 141 5.64 -1.54 14.21
CA LEU A 141 4.34 -1.63 13.55
C LEU A 141 3.65 -0.27 13.68
N VAL A 142 3.22 0.28 12.55
CA VAL A 142 2.65 1.61 12.45
C VAL A 142 1.30 1.53 11.75
N GLU A 143 0.29 2.12 12.37
CA GLU A 143 -0.97 2.46 11.72
C GLU A 143 -0.76 3.73 10.90
N VAL A 144 -1.23 3.74 9.66
CA VAL A 144 -1.07 4.85 8.73
C VAL A 144 -2.43 5.18 8.11
N ILE A 145 -2.89 6.41 8.32
CA ILE A 145 -4.15 6.93 7.76
C ILE A 145 -3.81 7.96 6.69
N ILE A 146 -4.26 7.74 5.45
CA ILE A 146 -3.98 8.67 4.35
C ILE A 146 -5.19 9.55 4.03
N LEU A 147 -5.03 10.86 4.16
CA LEU A 147 -6.07 11.83 3.80
C LEU A 147 -5.99 12.18 2.30
N THR A 148 -4.83 11.97 1.68
CA THR A 148 -4.62 12.07 0.23
C THR A 148 -4.17 10.74 -0.36
N GLY A 149 -4.39 10.51 -1.66
CA GLY A 149 -3.99 9.28 -2.34
C GLY A 149 -2.92 9.48 -3.41
N ARG A 150 -1.70 9.92 -3.05
CA ARG A 150 -0.60 10.07 -4.02
C ARG A 150 0.13 8.75 -4.23
N THR A 151 0.72 8.59 -5.42
CA THR A 151 1.56 7.42 -5.74
C THR A 151 2.68 7.28 -4.71
N HIS A 152 2.84 6.08 -4.15
CA HIS A 152 3.84 5.75 -3.12
C HIS A 152 3.81 6.64 -1.86
N GLN A 153 2.70 7.32 -1.57
CA GLN A 153 2.64 8.32 -0.50
C GLN A 153 3.20 7.84 0.84
N ILE A 154 2.68 6.72 1.36
CA ILE A 154 3.13 6.13 2.64
C ILE A 154 4.62 5.84 2.61
N ARG A 155 5.11 5.22 1.52
CA ARG A 155 6.51 4.82 1.36
C ARG A 155 7.45 6.03 1.41
N VAL A 156 7.08 7.11 0.73
CA VAL A 156 7.88 8.35 0.70
C VAL A 156 7.78 9.11 2.01
N HIS A 157 6.58 9.21 2.61
CA HIS A 157 6.37 9.91 3.88
C HIS A 157 7.10 9.23 5.03
N MET A 158 6.99 7.92 5.17
CA MET A 158 7.73 7.17 6.20
C MET A 158 9.25 7.29 6.00
N LYS A 159 9.74 7.26 4.75
CA LYS A 159 11.15 7.58 4.46
C LYS A 159 11.51 9.02 4.84
N HIS A 160 10.63 9.98 4.56
CA HIS A 160 10.88 11.41 4.77
C HIS A 160 11.13 11.73 6.24
N ILE A 161 10.42 11.07 7.16
CA ILE A 161 10.62 11.22 8.60
C ILE A 161 11.76 10.35 9.15
N GLY A 162 12.49 9.63 8.30
CA GLY A 162 13.65 8.81 8.70
C GLY A 162 13.32 7.36 9.08
N ASN A 163 12.07 6.93 8.96
CA ASN A 163 11.62 5.58 9.31
C ASN A 163 11.02 4.88 8.09
N PRO A 164 11.80 4.55 7.04
CA PRO A 164 11.29 3.94 5.83
C PRO A 164 10.66 2.56 6.11
N LEU A 165 9.80 2.11 5.20
CA LEU A 165 9.23 0.75 5.28
C LEU A 165 10.34 -0.30 5.32
N LEU A 166 10.14 -1.34 6.14
CA LEU A 166 11.16 -2.36 6.42
C LEU A 166 11.67 -3.04 5.16
N VAL A 167 10.75 -3.44 4.26
CA VAL A 167 11.07 -4.07 2.98
C VAL A 167 10.55 -3.17 1.86
N ASP A 168 11.44 -2.36 1.33
CA ASP A 168 11.15 -1.43 0.24
C ASP A 168 12.40 -1.21 -0.62
N SER A 169 12.46 -1.87 -1.77
CA SER A 169 13.60 -1.77 -2.68
C SER A 169 13.80 -0.36 -3.26
N LYS A 170 12.74 0.43 -3.39
CA LYS A 170 12.77 1.75 -4.04
C LYS A 170 13.16 2.87 -3.08
N TYR A 171 12.71 2.77 -1.84
CA TYR A 171 12.85 3.84 -0.85
C TYR A 171 13.82 3.50 0.27
N ASN A 172 14.09 2.22 0.51
CA ASN A 172 14.95 1.73 1.59
C ASN A 172 16.10 0.82 1.10
N ASN A 173 16.21 0.56 -0.21
CA ASN A 173 17.21 -0.35 -0.79
C ASN A 173 17.23 -1.73 -0.11
N LYS A 174 16.07 -2.19 0.38
CA LYS A 174 15.95 -3.47 1.10
C LYS A 174 14.86 -4.32 0.46
N GLU A 175 15.27 -5.42 -0.18
CA GLU A 175 14.36 -6.30 -0.94
C GLU A 175 13.74 -7.40 -0.08
N GLU A 176 14.39 -7.77 1.01
CA GLU A 176 13.96 -8.86 1.89
C GLU A 176 14.29 -8.56 3.35
N PHE A 177 13.57 -9.24 4.25
CA PHE A 177 13.86 -9.25 5.67
C PHE A 177 14.27 -10.67 6.06
N LYS A 178 15.51 -10.84 6.52
CA LYS A 178 16.04 -12.16 6.87
C LYS A 178 15.82 -12.45 8.35
N LEU A 179 15.42 -13.68 8.65
CA LEU A 179 15.31 -14.15 10.02
C LEU A 179 16.62 -14.00 10.81
N SER A 180 17.78 -14.07 10.14
CA SER A 180 19.10 -13.84 10.76
C SER A 180 19.29 -12.43 11.30
N GLU A 181 18.48 -11.45 10.89
CA GLU A 181 18.53 -10.08 11.39
C GLU A 181 17.94 -9.94 12.80
N ILE A 182 17.01 -10.83 13.16
CA ILE A 182 16.38 -10.89 14.49
C ILE A 182 16.88 -12.06 15.32
N LYS A 183 17.24 -13.18 14.69
CA LYS A 183 17.74 -14.36 15.38
C LYS A 183 19.20 -14.18 15.76
N LYS A 184 19.48 -14.21 17.06
CA LYS A 184 20.87 -14.29 17.57
C LYS A 184 21.53 -15.58 17.05
N ARG A 185 22.86 -15.57 16.86
CA ARG A 185 23.68 -16.69 16.34
C ARG A 185 23.42 -18.09 16.96
N LYS A 186 22.76 -18.18 18.11
CA LYS A 186 22.41 -19.43 18.80
C LYS A 186 20.98 -19.95 18.48
N PHE A 187 20.24 -19.33 17.57
CA PHE A 187 18.92 -19.83 17.19
C PHE A 187 19.06 -21.16 16.43
N ARG A 188 18.63 -22.27 17.03
CA ARG A 188 18.46 -23.56 16.36
C ARG A 188 17.02 -23.65 15.87
N LEU A 189 16.81 -23.87 14.57
CA LEU A 189 15.52 -24.32 14.07
C LEU A 189 15.22 -25.67 14.74
N GLY A 190 14.10 -25.76 15.44
CA GLY A 190 13.62 -27.04 15.98
C GLY A 190 13.46 -28.04 14.83
N LYS A 191 13.84 -29.30 15.05
CA LYS A 191 13.93 -30.34 14.00
C LYS A 191 12.59 -30.76 13.37
N ASP A 192 11.48 -30.11 13.71
CA ASP A 192 10.13 -30.56 13.35
C ASP A 192 9.33 -29.47 12.59
N GLN A 193 9.90 -28.89 11.52
CA GLN A 193 9.16 -28.14 10.50
C GLN A 193 9.59 -28.57 9.09
#